data_AF-L0DJZ4-F1
#
_entry.id   AF-L0DJZ4-F1
#
_cell.length_a   1.000
_cell.length_b   1.000
_cell.length_c   1.000
_cell.angle_alpha   90.00
_cell.angle_beta   90.00
_cell.angle_gamma   90.00
#
_symmetry.space_group_name_H-M   'P 1'
#
loop_
_entity.id
_entity.type
_entity.pdbx_description
1 polymer ?
#
loop_
_entity_poly.entity_id
_entity_poly.type
_entity_poly.pdbx_seq_one_letter_code
_entity_poly.pdbx_strand_id
1 'polypeptide(L)'
;MPVSTTAMIVVCLAMALAAGLSALATRSARRRDTAASPWWGALAVGLAYTLGHAGVAIPSIPPSDVTDHILGIALAGAAVAAFLVGERGGLRVRVAGYLGLAALACIVMLGPVLGAGDLPRETIGWLTATAIVSLLAVLNVALLDAPAWRSELWVTLTVFAAGAGVVLVLANSVILFLLGGVLAVVLATSLLASGGQPTGGGVPVAAAVLTALVVEGYVYAFLPTAAALLLAASPATLWLIRLRPLHRLGPKSRATVAAGLVLVPVAIAIGLILASKSFDNYGS
;
A
#
# COMPACT_ATOMS: atom_id res chain seq x y z
N MET A 1 -16.35 9.60 -16.11
CA MET A 1 -17.35 8.60 -16.53
C MET A 1 -18.04 8.05 -15.29
N PRO A 2 -19.38 7.94 -15.25
CA PRO A 2 -20.08 7.37 -14.10
C PRO A 2 -19.71 5.88 -13.95
N VAL A 3 -19.35 5.46 -12.74
CA VAL A 3 -19.16 4.03 -12.41
C VAL A 3 -20.53 3.36 -12.52
N SER A 4 -20.65 2.29 -13.30
CA SER A 4 -21.91 1.57 -13.42
C SER A 4 -22.32 0.98 -12.05
N THR A 5 -23.62 0.96 -11.75
CA THR A 5 -24.15 0.33 -10.53
C THR A 5 -23.69 -1.12 -10.38
N THR A 6 -23.57 -1.83 -11.50
CA THR A 6 -23.00 -3.18 -11.57
C THR A 6 -21.54 -3.23 -11.12
N ALA A 7 -20.69 -2.30 -11.56
CA ALA A 7 -19.30 -2.24 -11.09
C ALA A 7 -19.23 -1.98 -9.58
N MET A 8 -20.07 -1.08 -9.04
CA MET A 8 -20.14 -0.85 -7.58
C MET A 8 -20.53 -2.11 -6.81
N ILE A 9 -21.53 -2.86 -7.27
CA ILE A 9 -21.96 -4.12 -6.62
C ILE A 9 -20.84 -5.15 -6.64
N VAL A 10 -20.17 -5.34 -7.78
CA VAL A 10 -19.05 -6.29 -7.91
C VAL A 10 -17.92 -5.91 -6.97
N VAL A 11 -17.59 -4.62 -6.86
CA VAL A 11 -16.53 -4.15 -5.96
C VAL A 11 -16.93 -4.34 -4.49
N CYS A 12 -18.17 -4.04 -4.10
CA CYS A 12 -18.65 -4.30 -2.75
C CYS A 12 -18.59 -5.80 -2.40
N LEU A 13 -18.97 -6.68 -3.33
CA LEU A 13 -18.86 -8.13 -3.16
C LEU A 13 -17.41 -8.58 -3.06
N ALA A 14 -16.53 -8.04 -3.90
CA ALA A 14 -15.10 -8.34 -3.88
C ALA A 14 -14.45 -7.88 -2.57
N MET A 15 -14.81 -6.69 -2.06
CA MET A 15 -14.38 -6.20 -0.75
C MET A 15 -14.91 -7.08 0.39
N ALA A 16 -16.18 -7.50 0.33
CA ALA A 16 -16.76 -8.41 1.32
C ALA A 16 -16.10 -9.79 1.31
N LEU A 17 -15.79 -10.33 0.13
CA LEU A 17 -15.08 -11.59 -0.04
C LEU A 17 -13.64 -11.48 0.48
N ALA A 18 -12.92 -10.44 0.09
CA ALA A 18 -11.56 -10.18 0.54
C ALA A 18 -11.51 -10.02 2.07
N ALA A 19 -12.47 -9.29 2.65
CA ALA A 19 -12.65 -9.15 4.10
C ALA A 19 -12.93 -10.51 4.78
N GLY A 20 -13.86 -11.30 4.23
CA GLY A 20 -14.22 -12.60 4.76
C GLY A 20 -13.05 -13.59 4.75
N LEU A 21 -12.32 -13.66 3.64
CA LEU A 21 -11.15 -14.51 3.48
C LEU A 21 -10.00 -14.09 4.39
N SER A 22 -9.71 -12.78 4.46
CA SER A 22 -8.74 -12.20 5.39
C SER A 22 -9.08 -12.57 6.83
N ALA A 23 -10.35 -12.43 7.23
CA ALA A 23 -10.81 -12.76 8.56
C ALA A 23 -10.74 -14.26 8.87
N LEU A 24 -11.14 -15.11 7.92
CA LEU A 24 -11.12 -16.57 8.08
C LEU A 24 -9.69 -17.10 8.18
N ALA A 25 -8.80 -16.64 7.30
CA ALA A 25 -7.39 -17.02 7.31
C ALA A 25 -6.71 -16.61 8.62
N THR A 26 -6.98 -15.38 9.08
CA THR A 26 -6.43 -14.87 10.33
C THR A 26 -6.95 -15.63 11.56
N ARG A 27 -8.25 -15.91 11.62
CA ARG A 27 -8.84 -16.73 12.70
C ARG A 27 -8.31 -18.16 12.70
N SER A 28 -8.12 -18.74 11.51
CA SER A 28 -7.57 -20.10 11.36
C SER A 28 -6.12 -20.16 11.80
N ALA A 29 -5.32 -19.14 11.48
CA ALA A 29 -3.95 -19.01 11.95
C ALA A 29 -3.89 -18.89 13.48
N ARG A 30 -4.79 -18.09 14.09
CA ARG A 30 -4.89 -17.94 15.55
C ARG A 30 -5.29 -19.24 16.25
N ARG A 31 -6.23 -20.01 15.70
CA ARG A 31 -6.69 -21.28 16.29
C ARG A 31 -5.66 -22.40 16.23
N ARG A 32 -4.73 -22.35 15.28
CA ARG A 32 -3.81 -23.45 15.07
C ARG A 32 -2.72 -23.52 16.14
N ASP A 33 -2.51 -22.49 16.96
CA ASP A 33 -1.63 -22.42 18.16
C ASP A 33 -0.22 -23.06 18.01
N THR A 34 0.16 -23.45 16.80
CA THR A 34 1.42 -24.07 16.51
C THR A 34 2.42 -22.93 16.38
N ALA A 35 3.53 -23.08 17.09
CA ALA A 35 4.74 -22.27 16.96
C ALA A 35 5.33 -22.25 15.52
N ALA A 36 4.60 -22.78 14.52
CA ALA A 36 4.95 -22.89 13.12
C ALA A 36 4.51 -21.65 12.33
N SER A 37 5.47 -20.72 12.26
CA SER A 37 5.77 -19.73 11.21
C SER A 37 4.63 -18.86 10.61
N PRO A 38 4.72 -17.51 10.71
CA PRO A 38 3.72 -16.51 10.31
C PRO A 38 3.41 -16.32 8.81
N TRP A 39 3.82 -17.23 7.92
CA TRP A 39 3.80 -16.99 6.46
C TRP A 39 2.39 -16.97 5.87
N TRP A 40 1.44 -17.65 6.51
CA TRP A 40 0.04 -17.64 6.10
C TRP A 40 -0.61 -16.24 6.17
N GLY A 41 -0.12 -15.37 7.05
CA GLY A 41 -0.61 -13.99 7.13
C GLY A 41 -0.32 -13.19 5.87
N ALA A 42 0.89 -13.35 5.32
CA ALA A 42 1.28 -12.73 4.07
C ALA A 42 0.46 -13.21 2.88
N LEU A 43 0.26 -14.54 2.78
CA LEU A 43 -0.55 -15.13 1.72
C LEU A 43 -2.01 -14.72 1.83
N ALA A 44 -2.57 -14.65 3.05
CA ALA A 44 -3.94 -14.22 3.25
C ALA A 44 -4.17 -12.79 2.75
N VAL A 45 -3.26 -11.87 3.07
CA VAL A 45 -3.34 -10.47 2.61
C VAL A 45 -3.18 -10.37 1.10
N GLY A 46 -2.16 -11.05 0.56
CA GLY A 46 -1.90 -11.08 -0.86
C GLY A 46 -3.08 -11.63 -1.65
N LEU A 47 -3.58 -12.81 -1.27
CA LEU A 47 -4.72 -13.45 -1.94
C LEU A 47 -6.02 -12.67 -1.78
N ALA A 48 -6.27 -12.10 -0.60
CA ALA A 48 -7.44 -11.26 -0.37
C ALA A 48 -7.39 -9.99 -1.24
N TYR A 49 -6.21 -9.35 -1.33
CA TYR A 49 -6.02 -8.20 -2.22
C TYR A 49 -6.16 -8.59 -3.69
N THR A 50 -5.60 -9.72 -4.14
CA THR A 50 -5.70 -10.14 -5.55
C THR A 50 -7.13 -10.46 -5.96
N LEU A 51 -7.90 -11.10 -5.07
CA LEU A 51 -9.32 -11.36 -5.31
C LEU A 51 -10.13 -10.07 -5.32
N GLY A 52 -9.82 -9.14 -4.41
CA GLY A 52 -10.41 -7.80 -4.40
C GLY A 52 -10.08 -7.03 -5.68
N HIS A 53 -8.82 -7.07 -6.12
CA HIS A 53 -8.34 -6.46 -7.36
C HIS A 53 -9.07 -7.02 -8.58
N ALA A 54 -9.17 -8.35 -8.70
CA ALA A 54 -9.89 -9.00 -9.81
C ALA A 54 -11.37 -8.59 -9.90
N GLY A 55 -11.99 -8.21 -8.79
CA GLY A 55 -13.34 -7.65 -8.78
C GLY A 55 -13.44 -6.18 -9.17
N VAL A 56 -12.32 -5.44 -9.13
CA VAL A 56 -12.24 -4.04 -9.58
C VAL A 56 -11.83 -3.98 -11.05
N ALA A 57 -10.76 -4.69 -11.41
CA ALA A 57 -10.20 -4.79 -12.74
C ALA A 57 -9.73 -6.23 -12.98
N ILE A 58 -10.34 -6.90 -13.95
CA ILE A 58 -9.91 -8.25 -14.34
C ILE A 58 -8.62 -8.10 -15.15
N PRO A 59 -7.48 -8.64 -14.68
CA PRO A 59 -6.22 -8.48 -15.37
C PRO A 59 -6.20 -9.27 -16.68
N SER A 60 -5.59 -8.71 -17.72
CA SER A 60 -5.32 -9.43 -18.96
C SER A 60 -4.10 -10.35 -18.83
N ILE A 61 -4.09 -11.46 -19.57
CA ILE A 61 -2.96 -12.40 -19.66
C ILE A 61 -2.63 -12.59 -21.14
N PRO A 62 -1.46 -12.12 -21.63
CA PRO A 62 -0.41 -11.40 -20.89
C PRO A 62 -0.85 -9.99 -20.44
N PRO A 63 -0.22 -9.40 -19.41
CA PRO A 63 -0.57 -8.08 -18.92
C PRO A 63 -0.36 -7.05 -20.04
N SER A 64 -1.46 -6.39 -20.42
CA SER A 64 -1.50 -5.36 -21.45
C SER A 64 -1.65 -3.96 -20.87
N ASP A 65 -2.29 -3.84 -19.70
CA ASP A 65 -2.46 -2.59 -18.97
C ASP A 65 -1.56 -2.53 -17.72
N VAL A 66 -1.31 -1.31 -17.25
CA VAL A 66 -0.39 -1.08 -16.13
C VAL A 66 -1.01 -1.52 -14.80
N THR A 67 -2.34 -1.36 -14.66
CA THR A 67 -3.11 -1.88 -13.53
C THR A 67 -2.91 -3.38 -13.34
N ASP A 68 -2.76 -4.15 -14.43
CA ASP A 68 -2.60 -5.61 -14.40
C ASP A 68 -1.32 -6.02 -13.68
N HIS A 69 -0.31 -5.15 -13.72
CA HIS A 69 0.96 -5.38 -13.07
C HIS A 69 0.87 -5.26 -11.54
N ILE A 70 -0.11 -4.52 -10.99
CA ILE A 70 -0.30 -4.42 -9.53
C ILE A 70 -0.64 -5.80 -8.95
N LEU A 71 -1.45 -6.59 -9.66
CA LEU A 71 -1.79 -7.94 -9.24
C LEU A 71 -0.54 -8.83 -9.20
N GLY A 72 0.32 -8.72 -10.22
CA GLY A 72 1.62 -9.40 -10.24
C GLY A 72 2.52 -9.01 -9.06
N ILE A 73 2.58 -7.71 -8.74
CA ILE A 73 3.35 -7.19 -7.59
C ILE A 73 2.77 -7.69 -6.27
N ALA A 74 1.45 -7.75 -6.13
CA ALA A 74 0.81 -8.27 -4.93
C ALA A 74 1.11 -9.76 -4.71
N LEU A 75 1.06 -10.57 -5.79
CA LEU A 75 1.41 -11.99 -5.75
C LEU A 75 2.90 -12.21 -5.46
N ALA A 76 3.78 -11.48 -6.14
CA ALA A 76 5.22 -11.51 -5.90
C ALA A 76 5.53 -11.11 -4.45
N GLY A 77 4.84 -10.08 -3.95
CA GLY A 77 4.96 -9.63 -2.57
C GLY A 77 4.51 -10.69 -1.58
N ALA A 78 3.40 -11.37 -1.85
CA ALA A 78 2.91 -12.46 -1.02
C ALA A 78 3.89 -13.64 -0.99
N ALA A 79 4.47 -13.99 -2.13
CA ALA A 79 5.49 -15.04 -2.25
C ALA A 79 6.78 -14.69 -1.49
N VAL A 80 7.32 -13.48 -1.72
CA VAL A 80 8.50 -12.96 -1.00
C VAL A 80 8.23 -12.91 0.50
N ALA A 81 7.07 -12.42 0.91
CA ALA A 81 6.72 -12.34 2.31
C ALA A 81 6.53 -13.72 2.95
N ALA A 82 5.95 -14.69 2.25
CA ALA A 82 5.88 -16.08 2.71
C ALA A 82 7.28 -16.67 2.89
N PHE A 83 8.17 -16.45 1.92
CA PHE A 83 9.56 -16.88 1.96
C PHE A 83 10.32 -16.25 3.14
N LEU A 84 10.26 -14.92 3.29
CA LEU A 84 10.93 -14.17 4.36
C LEU A 84 10.46 -14.52 5.76
N VAL A 85 9.24 -15.05 5.88
CA VAL A 85 8.70 -15.52 7.16
C VAL A 85 9.11 -16.97 7.45
N GLY A 86 9.28 -17.80 6.41
CA GLY A 86 9.86 -19.13 6.55
C GLY A 86 11.36 -19.10 6.86
N GLU A 87 12.06 -18.12 6.32
CA GLU A 87 13.47 -17.85 6.59
C GLU A 87 13.69 -17.39 8.04
N ARG A 88 14.62 -18.04 8.76
CA ARG A 88 15.17 -17.52 10.03
C ARG A 88 16.17 -16.36 9.81
N GLY A 89 16.16 -15.77 8.63
CA GLY A 89 17.07 -14.71 8.22
C GLY A 89 16.99 -13.52 9.17
N GLY A 90 18.15 -12.95 9.50
CA GLY A 90 18.24 -11.73 10.28
C GLY A 90 17.63 -10.52 9.55
N LEU A 91 17.58 -9.38 10.23
CA LEU A 91 17.04 -8.11 9.71
C LEU A 91 17.50 -7.78 8.28
N ARG A 92 18.76 -8.11 7.93
CA ARG A 92 19.34 -7.87 6.60
C ARG A 92 18.58 -8.55 5.47
N VAL A 93 18.19 -9.82 5.63
CA VAL A 93 17.47 -10.59 4.60
C VAL A 93 16.08 -10.01 4.39
N ARG A 94 15.39 -9.63 5.49
CA ARG A 94 14.06 -9.00 5.43
C ARG A 94 14.12 -7.64 4.72
N VAL A 95 15.08 -6.80 5.08
CA VAL A 95 15.29 -5.50 4.43
C VAL A 95 15.59 -5.67 2.94
N ALA A 96 16.49 -6.60 2.58
CA ALA A 96 16.82 -6.87 1.19
C ALA A 96 15.60 -7.33 0.39
N GLY A 97 14.77 -8.21 0.96
CA GLY A 97 13.55 -8.66 0.29
C GLY A 97 12.50 -7.56 0.11
N TYR A 98 12.34 -6.64 1.07
CA TYR A 98 11.39 -5.52 0.96
C TYR A 98 11.87 -4.50 -0.08
N LEU A 99 13.16 -4.18 -0.07
CA LEU A 99 13.77 -3.31 -1.07
C LEU A 99 13.70 -3.92 -2.46
N GLY A 100 13.98 -5.22 -2.60
CA GLY A 100 13.87 -5.94 -3.86
C GLY A 100 12.45 -5.90 -4.42
N LEU A 101 11.44 -6.12 -3.56
CA LEU A 101 10.04 -6.06 -3.95
C LEU A 101 9.59 -4.65 -4.35
N ALA A 102 10.00 -3.61 -3.60
CA ALA A 102 9.67 -2.24 -3.93
C ALA A 102 10.40 -1.75 -5.19
N ALA A 103 11.64 -2.17 -5.40
CA ALA A 103 12.39 -1.91 -6.63
C ALA A 103 11.73 -2.60 -7.83
N LEU A 104 11.32 -3.87 -7.66
CA LEU A 104 10.55 -4.58 -8.68
C LEU A 104 9.25 -3.85 -9.01
N ALA A 105 8.50 -3.41 -8.01
CA ALA A 105 7.27 -2.63 -8.21
C ALA A 105 7.53 -1.36 -9.02
N CYS A 106 8.56 -0.59 -8.68
CA CYS A 106 8.94 0.60 -9.43
C CYS A 106 9.35 0.27 -10.86
N ILE A 107 10.21 -0.73 -11.07
CA ILE A 107 10.70 -1.11 -12.40
C ILE A 107 9.54 -1.55 -13.30
N VAL A 108 8.65 -2.39 -12.77
CA VAL A 108 7.51 -2.92 -13.52
C VAL A 108 6.54 -1.79 -13.88
N MET A 109 6.25 -0.88 -12.95
CA MET A 109 5.33 0.24 -13.19
C MET A 109 5.90 1.32 -14.12
N LEU A 110 7.22 1.55 -14.06
CA LEU A 110 7.91 2.54 -14.89
C LEU A 110 8.34 1.99 -16.26
N GLY A 111 8.43 0.68 -16.43
CA GLY A 111 8.89 0.03 -17.65
C GLY A 111 8.19 0.52 -18.92
N PRO A 112 6.84 0.54 -18.97
CA PRO A 112 6.10 1.03 -20.13
C PRO A 112 6.40 2.49 -20.47
N VAL A 113 6.55 3.34 -19.44
CA VAL A 113 6.82 4.77 -19.58
C VAL A 113 8.22 5.01 -20.14
N LEU A 114 9.21 4.29 -19.61
CA LEU A 114 10.61 4.40 -20.03
C LEU A 114 10.84 3.82 -21.44
N GLY A 115 10.03 2.83 -21.84
CA GLY A 115 10.10 2.21 -23.17
C GLY A 115 9.44 3.02 -24.29
N ALA A 116 8.55 3.96 -23.97
CA ALA A 116 7.77 4.71 -24.95
C ALA A 116 8.57 5.74 -25.77
N GLY A 117 9.80 6.08 -25.34
CA GLY A 117 10.67 7.05 -26.00
C GLY A 117 10.21 8.50 -25.80
N ASP A 118 11.18 9.40 -25.60
CA ASP A 118 10.99 10.85 -25.45
C ASP A 118 10.26 11.37 -24.20
N LEU A 119 10.74 10.99 -23.02
CA LEU A 119 10.39 11.68 -21.77
C LEU A 119 11.26 12.92 -21.54
N PRO A 120 10.68 14.08 -21.17
CA PRO A 120 11.44 15.23 -20.71
C PRO A 120 12.36 14.85 -19.54
N ARG A 121 13.59 15.41 -19.52
CA ARG A 121 14.56 15.18 -18.43
C ARG A 121 13.99 15.49 -17.05
N GLU A 122 13.13 16.50 -16.97
CA GLU A 122 12.44 16.88 -15.74
C GLU A 122 11.51 15.76 -15.25
N THR A 123 10.70 15.17 -16.13
CA THR A 123 9.82 14.04 -15.81
C THR A 123 10.62 12.85 -15.30
N ILE A 124 11.75 12.54 -15.93
CA ILE A 124 12.66 11.47 -15.50
C ILE A 124 13.21 11.77 -14.08
N GLY A 125 13.61 13.01 -13.82
CA GLY A 125 14.09 13.45 -12.51
C GLY A 125 13.04 13.24 -11.42
N TRP A 126 11.80 13.65 -11.67
CA TRP A 126 10.70 13.49 -10.71
C TRP A 126 10.24 12.03 -10.51
N LEU A 127 10.23 11.23 -11.58
CA LEU A 127 9.97 9.79 -11.48
C LEU A 127 11.03 9.11 -10.61
N THR A 128 12.30 9.43 -10.84
CA THR A 128 13.43 8.89 -10.07
C THR A 128 13.34 9.32 -8.61
N ALA A 129 13.03 10.59 -8.34
CA ALA A 129 12.84 11.09 -6.99
C ALA A 129 11.71 10.35 -6.26
N THR A 130 10.56 10.15 -6.93
CA THR A 130 9.40 9.44 -6.36
C THR A 130 9.73 7.97 -6.07
N ALA A 131 10.46 7.30 -6.96
CA ALA A 131 10.91 5.92 -6.75
C ALA A 131 11.88 5.83 -5.56
N ILE A 132 12.88 6.71 -5.47
CA ILE A 132 13.84 6.74 -4.36
C ILE A 132 13.13 6.98 -3.04
N VAL A 133 12.24 7.98 -2.97
CA VAL A 133 11.48 8.29 -1.76
C VAL A 133 10.60 7.12 -1.34
N SER A 134 9.95 6.44 -2.29
CA SER A 134 9.16 5.24 -2.01
C SER A 134 10.01 4.10 -1.45
N LEU A 135 11.20 3.86 -2.04
CA LEU A 135 12.16 2.86 -1.53
C LEU A 135 12.61 3.17 -0.11
N LEU A 136 12.91 4.44 0.19
CA LEU A 136 13.29 4.88 1.54
C LEU A 136 12.13 4.73 2.53
N ALA A 137 10.90 5.00 2.11
CA ALA A 137 9.72 4.82 2.94
C ALA A 137 9.46 3.33 3.25
N VAL A 138 9.62 2.45 2.25
CA VAL A 138 9.54 0.99 2.44
C VAL A 138 10.65 0.51 3.38
N LEU A 139 11.88 1.02 3.22
CA LEU A 139 12.99 0.73 4.12
C LEU A 139 12.66 1.14 5.57
N ASN A 140 12.07 2.33 5.77
CA ASN A 140 11.66 2.78 7.09
C ASN A 140 10.64 1.82 7.72
N VAL A 141 9.62 1.41 6.96
CA VAL A 141 8.61 0.43 7.40
C VAL A 141 9.26 -0.93 7.71
N ALA A 142 10.20 -1.39 6.88
CA ALA A 142 10.93 -2.64 7.09
C ALA A 142 11.73 -2.64 8.40
N LEU A 143 12.39 -1.52 8.70
CA LEU A 143 13.12 -1.33 9.95
C LEU A 143 12.18 -1.30 11.17
N LEU A 144 10.93 -0.88 10.98
CA LEU A 144 9.92 -0.80 12.03
C LEU A 144 9.13 -2.11 12.24
N ASP A 145 9.17 -3.07 11.31
CA ASP A 145 8.43 -4.34 11.39
C ASP A 145 9.03 -5.33 12.42
N ALA A 146 8.88 -4.94 13.68
CA ALA A 146 9.13 -5.73 14.87
C ALA A 146 7.79 -6.12 15.53
N PRO A 147 7.69 -7.31 16.18
CA PRO A 147 6.43 -7.79 16.78
C PRO A 147 5.73 -6.79 17.69
N ALA A 148 6.49 -6.02 18.46
CA ALA A 148 5.97 -5.01 19.40
C ALA A 148 5.30 -3.79 18.74
N TRP A 149 5.46 -3.60 17.43
CA TRP A 149 4.98 -2.43 16.68
C TRP A 149 4.03 -2.79 15.55
N ARG A 150 3.77 -4.08 15.32
CA ARG A 150 2.98 -4.52 14.18
C ARG A 150 1.56 -3.98 14.24
N SER A 151 0.93 -3.99 15.40
CA SER A 151 -0.45 -3.48 15.52
C SER A 151 -0.56 -2.02 15.06
N GLU A 152 0.39 -1.19 15.47
CA GLU A 152 0.49 0.21 15.14
C GLU A 152 0.80 0.41 13.64
N LEU A 153 1.72 -0.38 13.08
CA LEU A 153 2.02 -0.35 11.65
C LEU A 153 0.82 -0.75 10.80
N TRP A 154 0.04 -1.74 11.22
CA TRP A 154 -1.15 -2.18 10.50
C TRP A 154 -2.25 -1.14 10.52
N VAL A 155 -2.51 -0.50 11.67
CA VAL A 155 -3.44 0.63 11.75
C VAL A 155 -2.98 1.75 10.82
N THR A 156 -1.70 2.07 10.86
CA THR A 156 -1.12 3.14 10.04
C THR A 156 -1.24 2.83 8.54
N LEU A 157 -0.88 1.62 8.11
CA LEU A 157 -0.95 1.22 6.71
C LEU A 157 -2.40 1.15 6.22
N THR A 158 -3.34 0.75 7.08
CA THR A 158 -4.78 0.81 6.78
C THR A 158 -5.21 2.25 6.51
N VAL A 159 -4.86 3.18 7.41
CA VAL A 159 -5.19 4.61 7.28
C VAL A 159 -4.51 5.22 6.06
N PHE A 160 -3.25 4.84 5.81
CA PHE A 160 -2.50 5.28 4.64
C PHE A 160 -3.15 4.81 3.34
N ALA A 161 -3.54 3.53 3.25
CA ALA A 161 -4.18 2.97 2.07
C ALA A 161 -5.52 3.67 1.76
N ALA A 162 -6.32 3.93 2.80
CA ALA A 162 -7.56 4.70 2.65
C ALA A 162 -7.27 6.14 2.18
N GLY A 163 -6.31 6.82 2.82
CA GLY A 163 -5.92 8.19 2.48
C GLY A 163 -5.33 8.32 1.07
N ALA A 164 -4.45 7.41 0.68
CA ALA A 164 -3.91 7.32 -0.67
C ALA A 164 -5.02 7.09 -1.69
N GLY A 165 -5.97 6.21 -1.41
CA GLY A 165 -7.17 6.03 -2.24
C GLY A 165 -7.93 7.34 -2.45
N VAL A 166 -8.21 8.09 -1.38
CA VAL A 166 -8.88 9.41 -1.45
C VAL A 166 -8.10 10.38 -2.34
N VAL A 167 -6.77 10.43 -2.18
CA VAL A 167 -5.91 11.27 -3.02
C VAL A 167 -6.01 10.86 -4.50
N LEU A 168 -6.07 9.55 -4.79
CA LEU A 168 -6.12 9.03 -6.15
C LEU A 168 -7.47 9.28 -6.86
N VAL A 169 -8.61 9.23 -6.15
CA VAL A 169 -9.89 9.67 -6.74
C VAL A 169 -9.91 11.18 -6.99
N LEU A 170 -9.30 11.97 -6.11
CA LEU A 170 -9.14 13.40 -6.34
C LEU A 170 -8.23 13.67 -7.54
N ALA A 171 -7.24 12.81 -7.80
CA ALA A 171 -6.45 12.77 -9.03
C ALA A 171 -7.20 12.11 -10.21
N ASN A 172 -8.53 12.04 -10.18
CA ASN A 172 -9.37 11.57 -11.29
C ASN A 172 -9.23 10.07 -11.63
N SER A 173 -8.71 9.24 -10.71
CA SER A 173 -8.67 7.79 -10.89
C SER A 173 -9.54 7.05 -9.87
N VAL A 174 -10.75 6.71 -10.29
CA VAL A 174 -11.69 5.93 -9.46
C VAL A 174 -11.19 4.50 -9.25
N ILE A 175 -10.57 3.89 -10.26
CA ILE A 175 -10.03 2.52 -10.17
C ILE A 175 -8.98 2.45 -9.06
N LEU A 176 -8.02 3.38 -9.04
CA LEU A 176 -6.98 3.42 -8.01
C LEU A 176 -7.55 3.71 -6.61
N PHE A 177 -8.61 4.51 -6.50
CA PHE A 177 -9.33 4.67 -5.23
C PHE A 177 -9.94 3.36 -4.74
N LEU A 178 -10.60 2.61 -5.62
CA LEU A 178 -11.21 1.33 -5.26
C LEU A 178 -10.13 0.31 -4.85
N LEU A 179 -8.99 0.28 -5.54
CA LEU A 179 -7.86 -0.57 -5.18
C LEU A 179 -7.22 -0.18 -3.83
N GLY A 180 -7.07 1.12 -3.55
CA GLY A 180 -6.66 1.61 -2.24
C GLY A 180 -7.66 1.24 -1.13
N GLY A 181 -8.96 1.33 -1.42
CA GLY A 181 -10.05 0.92 -0.54
C GLY A 181 -10.07 -0.59 -0.24
N VAL A 182 -9.89 -1.42 -1.27
CA VAL A 182 -9.73 -2.88 -1.13
C VAL A 182 -8.57 -3.19 -0.19
N LEU A 183 -7.40 -2.57 -0.41
CA LEU A 183 -6.25 -2.76 0.45
C LEU A 183 -6.56 -2.36 1.90
N ALA A 184 -7.15 -1.18 2.12
CA ALA A 184 -7.53 -0.72 3.45
C ALA A 184 -8.49 -1.70 4.16
N VAL A 185 -9.49 -2.25 3.45
CA VAL A 185 -10.42 -3.22 4.02
C VAL A 185 -9.75 -4.55 4.34
N VAL A 186 -8.89 -5.06 3.46
CA VAL A 186 -8.09 -6.27 3.75
C VAL A 186 -7.24 -6.06 5.00
N LEU A 187 -6.63 -4.88 5.15
CA LEU A 187 -5.79 -4.56 6.30
C LEU A 187 -6.57 -4.38 7.61
N ALA A 188 -7.72 -3.71 7.56
CA ALA A 188 -8.58 -3.52 8.71
C ALA A 188 -9.15 -4.86 9.21
N THR A 189 -9.61 -5.70 8.28
CA THR A 189 -10.29 -6.96 8.60
C THR A 189 -9.34 -8.01 9.15
N SER A 190 -8.09 -8.09 8.66
CA SER A 190 -7.06 -8.95 9.25
C SER A 190 -6.71 -8.51 10.68
N LEU A 191 -6.59 -7.19 10.91
CA LEU A 191 -6.29 -6.64 12.23
C LEU A 191 -7.41 -6.97 13.23
N LEU A 192 -8.67 -6.79 12.83
CA LEU A 192 -9.82 -7.12 13.66
C LEU A 192 -9.92 -8.63 13.91
N ALA A 193 -9.71 -9.45 12.88
CA ALA A 193 -9.81 -10.91 13.00
C ALA A 193 -8.69 -11.54 13.84
N SER A 194 -7.52 -10.88 13.92
CA SER A 194 -6.42 -11.30 14.80
C SER A 194 -6.60 -10.85 16.26
N GLY A 195 -7.64 -10.07 16.58
CA GLY A 195 -7.81 -9.50 17.91
C GLY A 195 -6.74 -8.45 18.24
N GLY A 196 -6.24 -7.72 17.23
CA GLY A 196 -5.22 -6.69 17.39
C GLY A 196 -3.77 -7.19 17.39
N GLN A 197 -3.55 -8.49 17.11
CA GLN A 197 -2.22 -9.10 17.03
C GLN A 197 -1.96 -9.62 15.61
N PRO A 198 -1.71 -8.72 14.64
CA PRO A 198 -1.66 -9.12 13.25
C PRO A 198 -0.51 -10.10 12.98
N THR A 199 -0.80 -11.09 12.14
CA THR A 199 0.16 -12.11 11.68
C THR A 199 1.30 -11.46 10.90
N GLY A 200 2.53 -11.95 11.10
CA GLY A 200 3.71 -11.41 10.41
C GLY A 200 3.63 -11.52 8.88
N GLY A 201 4.41 -10.71 8.18
CA GLY A 201 4.55 -10.80 6.71
C GLY A 201 3.49 -10.06 5.88
N GLY A 202 2.43 -9.50 6.45
CA GLY A 202 1.47 -8.67 5.68
C GLY A 202 1.98 -7.25 5.36
N VAL A 203 2.86 -6.70 6.21
CA VAL A 203 3.51 -5.38 6.04
C VAL A 203 4.21 -5.19 4.68
N PRO A 204 5.06 -6.11 4.19
CA PRO A 204 5.76 -5.95 2.91
C PRO A 204 4.81 -5.98 1.71
N VAL A 205 3.80 -6.86 1.75
CA VAL A 205 2.77 -6.94 0.71
C VAL A 205 2.05 -5.60 0.62
N ALA A 206 1.60 -5.07 1.76
CA ALA A 206 0.94 -3.77 1.83
C ALA A 206 1.85 -2.64 1.31
N ALA A 207 3.11 -2.62 1.74
CA ALA A 207 4.07 -1.59 1.34
C ALA A 207 4.36 -1.62 -0.17
N ALA A 208 4.48 -2.80 -0.77
CA ALA A 208 4.69 -2.96 -2.20
C ALA A 208 3.48 -2.53 -3.03
N VAL A 209 2.28 -2.93 -2.61
CA VAL A 209 1.03 -2.51 -3.27
C VAL A 209 0.83 -1.00 -3.15
N LEU A 210 1.11 -0.41 -1.99
CA LEU A 210 1.07 1.05 -1.80
C LEU A 210 2.08 1.77 -2.70
N THR A 211 3.30 1.23 -2.82
CA THR A 211 4.32 1.78 -3.71
C THR A 211 3.84 1.76 -5.16
N ALA A 212 3.27 0.63 -5.61
CA ALA A 212 2.68 0.51 -6.92
C ALA A 212 1.56 1.54 -7.15
N LEU A 213 0.61 1.66 -6.20
CA LEU A 213 -0.49 2.64 -6.28
C LEU A 213 0.00 4.09 -6.38
N VAL A 214 1.04 4.46 -5.64
CA VAL A 214 1.59 5.83 -5.67
C VAL A 214 2.28 6.10 -7.00
N VAL A 215 3.11 5.18 -7.49
CA VAL A 215 3.80 5.32 -8.78
C VAL A 215 2.78 5.38 -9.92
N GLU A 216 1.76 4.53 -9.87
CA GLU A 216 0.71 4.51 -10.87
C GLU A 216 -0.17 5.77 -10.82
N GLY A 217 -0.48 6.26 -9.63
CA GLY A 217 -1.15 7.55 -9.45
C GLY A 217 -0.37 8.71 -10.07
N TYR A 218 0.95 8.74 -9.85
CA TYR A 218 1.82 9.76 -10.44
C TYR A 218 1.84 9.70 -11.96
N VAL A 219 2.01 8.51 -12.53
CA VAL A 219 2.19 8.35 -13.97
C VAL A 219 0.86 8.42 -14.73
N TYR A 220 -0.19 7.76 -14.27
CA TYR A 220 -1.41 7.50 -15.05
C TYR A 220 -2.64 8.25 -14.53
N ALA A 221 -2.63 8.69 -13.28
CA ALA A 221 -3.68 9.56 -12.73
C ALA A 221 -3.27 11.04 -12.73
N PHE A 222 -2.15 11.40 -13.35
CA PHE A 222 -1.64 12.77 -13.40
C PHE A 222 -1.56 13.42 -12.01
N LEU A 223 -1.25 12.62 -10.98
CA LEU A 223 -1.12 13.12 -9.63
C LEU A 223 -0.02 14.19 -9.60
N PRO A 224 -0.25 15.40 -9.07
CA PRO A 224 0.76 16.43 -9.01
C PRO A 224 2.03 15.92 -8.31
N THR A 225 3.20 16.24 -8.84
CA THR A 225 4.49 15.73 -8.34
C THR A 225 4.68 15.95 -6.85
N ALA A 226 4.28 17.11 -6.33
CA ALA A 226 4.34 17.42 -4.91
C ALA A 226 3.44 16.47 -4.08
N ALA A 227 2.24 16.16 -4.56
CA ALA A 227 1.33 15.21 -3.90
C ALA A 227 1.88 13.77 -3.97
N ALA A 228 2.46 13.36 -5.10
CA ALA A 228 3.11 12.07 -5.26
C ALA A 228 4.29 11.89 -4.30
N LEU A 229 5.17 12.89 -4.20
CA LEU A 229 6.30 12.89 -3.27
C LEU A 229 5.85 12.87 -1.80
N LEU A 230 4.79 13.62 -1.46
CA LEU A 230 4.23 13.61 -0.10
C LEU A 230 3.63 12.26 0.27
N LEU A 231 2.91 11.61 -0.65
CA LEU A 231 2.41 10.26 -0.44
C LEU A 231 3.57 9.26 -0.31
N ALA A 232 4.54 9.30 -1.21
CA ALA A 232 5.72 8.44 -1.17
C ALA A 232 6.50 8.61 0.15
N ALA A 233 6.65 9.86 0.63
CA ALA A 233 7.35 10.16 1.87
C ALA A 233 6.52 9.88 3.14
N SER A 234 5.20 9.72 3.02
CA SER A 234 4.31 9.61 4.19
C SER A 234 4.72 8.51 5.17
N PRO A 235 5.05 7.27 4.74
CA PRO A 235 5.50 6.22 5.66
C PRO A 235 6.85 6.53 6.34
N ALA A 236 7.66 7.45 5.81
CA ALA A 236 8.91 7.87 6.45
C ALA A 236 8.66 8.65 7.75
N THR A 237 7.51 9.32 7.88
CA THR A 237 7.10 10.01 9.11
C THR A 237 6.99 9.07 10.32
N LEU A 238 6.79 7.77 10.07
CA LEU A 238 6.73 6.76 11.11
C LEU A 238 8.04 6.58 11.85
N TRP A 239 9.17 7.05 11.32
CA TRP A 239 10.42 7.04 12.09
C TRP A 239 10.28 7.81 13.41
N LEU A 240 9.43 8.85 13.45
CA LEU A 240 9.18 9.65 14.64
C LEU A 240 8.61 8.82 15.78
N ILE A 241 7.92 7.70 15.53
CA ILE A 241 7.39 6.82 16.58
C ILE A 241 8.49 6.21 17.45
N ARG A 242 9.75 6.20 16.97
CA ARG A 242 10.92 5.74 17.73
C ARG A 242 11.41 6.75 18.76
N LEU A 243 10.89 7.98 18.76
CA LEU A 243 11.31 8.98 19.75
C LEU A 243 10.92 8.50 21.17
N ARG A 244 11.84 8.67 22.14
CA ARG A 244 11.63 8.27 23.54
C ARG A 244 10.31 8.73 24.17
N PRO A 245 9.79 9.95 23.90
CA PRO A 245 8.52 10.39 24.45
C PRO A 245 7.33 9.50 24.03
N LEU A 246 7.33 9.00 22.79
CA LEU A 246 6.24 8.20 22.24
C LEU A 246 6.26 6.74 22.74
N HIS A 247 7.40 6.25 23.17
CA HIS A 247 7.51 4.94 23.83
C HIS A 247 6.74 4.87 25.16
N ARG A 248 6.55 6.00 25.84
CA ARG A 248 5.80 6.07 27.11
C ARG A 248 4.29 6.01 26.91
N LEU A 249 3.81 6.19 25.67
CA LEU A 249 2.39 6.11 25.34
C LEU A 249 1.93 4.65 25.33
N GLY A 250 0.71 4.43 25.83
CA GLY A 250 0.01 3.16 25.66
C GLY A 250 -0.20 2.82 24.18
N PRO A 251 -0.41 1.53 23.86
CA PRO A 251 -0.46 1.04 22.47
C PRO A 251 -1.55 1.75 21.64
N LYS A 252 -2.72 2.03 22.24
CA LYS A 252 -3.80 2.76 21.57
C LYS A 252 -3.40 4.17 21.17
N SER A 253 -2.89 4.97 22.12
CA SER A 253 -2.44 6.34 21.86
C SER A 253 -1.30 6.38 20.85
N ARG A 254 -0.41 5.40 20.89
CA ARG A 254 0.70 5.28 19.94
C ARG A 254 0.22 5.00 18.51
N ALA A 255 -0.73 4.09 18.34
CA ALA A 255 -1.37 3.85 17.04
C ALA A 255 -2.06 5.10 16.51
N THR A 256 -2.76 5.86 17.37
CA THR A 256 -3.39 7.13 16.97
C THR A 256 -2.37 8.16 16.51
N VAL A 257 -1.26 8.32 17.24
CA VAL A 257 -0.18 9.24 16.85
C VAL A 257 0.46 8.77 15.53
N ALA A 258 0.76 7.49 15.38
CA ALA A 258 1.33 6.93 14.16
C ALA A 258 0.43 7.14 12.94
N ALA A 259 -0.88 6.92 13.09
CA ALA A 259 -1.86 7.21 12.05
C ALA A 259 -1.91 8.71 11.73
N GLY A 260 -1.88 9.57 12.75
CA GLY A 260 -1.84 11.03 12.59
C GLY A 260 -0.62 11.50 11.79
N LEU A 261 0.56 10.95 12.08
CA LEU A 261 1.81 11.29 11.38
C LEU A 261 1.74 11.04 9.87
N VAL A 262 1.08 9.97 9.46
CA VAL A 262 0.86 9.61 8.05
C VAL A 262 -0.29 10.41 7.43
N LEU A 263 -1.30 10.79 8.22
CA LEU A 263 -2.43 11.59 7.75
C LEU A 263 -2.04 13.04 7.44
N VAL A 264 -1.07 13.62 8.14
CA VAL A 264 -0.61 14.99 7.86
C VAL A 264 -0.15 15.18 6.40
N PRO A 265 0.82 14.41 5.86
CA PRO A 265 1.24 14.55 4.47
C PRO A 265 0.12 14.16 3.47
N VAL A 266 -0.77 13.22 3.83
CA VAL A 266 -1.96 12.90 3.01
C VAL A 266 -2.91 14.10 2.92
N ALA A 267 -3.21 14.76 4.05
CA ALA A 267 -4.07 15.94 4.08
C ALA A 267 -3.45 17.11 3.30
N ILE A 268 -2.14 17.30 3.38
CA ILE A 268 -1.42 18.29 2.57
C ILE A 268 -1.54 17.93 1.08
N ALA A 269 -1.35 16.67 0.70
CA ALA A 269 -1.51 16.21 -0.69
C ALA A 269 -2.93 16.47 -1.22
N ILE A 270 -3.97 16.22 -0.41
CA ILE A 270 -5.36 16.57 -0.73
C ILE A 270 -5.49 18.07 -0.98
N GLY A 271 -4.98 18.91 -0.06
CA GLY A 271 -5.02 20.36 -0.18
C GLY A 271 -4.35 20.87 -1.46
N LEU A 272 -3.20 20.30 -1.83
CA LEU A 272 -2.48 20.67 -3.06
C LEU A 272 -3.29 20.36 -4.32
N ILE A 273 -3.97 19.21 -4.37
CA ILE A 273 -4.81 18.82 -5.52
C ILE A 273 -6.04 19.71 -5.63
N LEU A 274 -6.67 20.05 -4.50
CA LEU A 274 -7.82 20.97 -4.50
C LEU A 274 -7.41 22.39 -4.92
N ALA A 275 -6.24 22.84 -4.48
CA ALA A 275 -5.68 24.14 -4.89
C ALA A 275 -5.38 24.16 -6.39
N SER A 276 -4.73 23.13 -6.94
CA SER A 276 -4.40 23.09 -8.38
C SER A 276 -5.65 23.14 -9.26
N LYS A 277 -6.69 22.38 -8.92
CA LYS A 277 -7.97 22.41 -9.65
C LYS A 277 -8.69 23.76 -9.58
N SER A 278 -8.49 24.51 -8.50
CA SER A 278 -9.11 25.83 -8.35
C SER A 278 -8.51 26.81 -9.36
N PHE A 279 -7.20 26.76 -9.60
CA PHE A 279 -6.53 27.63 -10.57
C PHE A 279 -6.97 27.36 -12.02
N ASP A 280 -7.20 26.10 -12.39
CA ASP A 280 -7.64 25.73 -13.73
C ASP A 280 -9.01 26.34 -14.09
N ASN A 281 -9.91 26.49 -13.10
CA ASN A 281 -11.24 27.05 -13.31
C ASN A 281 -11.27 28.59 -13.48
N TYR A 282 -10.19 29.31 -13.13
CA TYR A 282 -10.10 30.76 -13.31
C TYR A 282 -9.32 31.17 -14.58
N GLY A 283 -8.70 30.20 -15.26
CA GLY A 283 -7.90 30.42 -16.46
C GLY A 283 -8.59 30.12 -17.80
N SER A 284 -9.86 29.71 -17.77
CA SER A 284 -10.72 29.44 -18.95
C SER A 284 -11.84 30.47 -19.07
#